data_AF-A0A6M1NLP9-F1
#
_entry.id   AF-A0A6M1NLP9-F1
#
_cell.length_a   1.000
_cell.length_b   1.000
_cell.length_c   1.000
_cell.angle_alpha   90.00
_cell.angle_beta   90.00
_cell.angle_gamma   90.00
#
_symmetry.space_group_name_H-M   'P 1'
#
loop_
_entity.id
_entity.type
_entity.pdbx_description
1 polymer ?
#
loop_
_entity_poly.entity_id
_entity_poly.type
_entity_poly.pdbx_seq_one_letter_code
_entity_poly.pdbx_strand_id
1 'polypeptide(L)'
;MLENQPTKHFILVDPYLKDGILLAKKLLSIGYYVSVIGDTANSEVDVISTRQSSNNDLEILDIKNGCINNIIPNNDLKFSKKFYVLNTLKSVNSIFTVPNTKENNALFAEFIHGIKRFAIENQIEICYNKIHHCELSFIEEIIDYLNSFFKNNEKRLMVNSLDIVWFVGGKNMFIDEIVKDILDSNSDADNFSNRITFRDLLKIYFEVLGAELEFCGKGEQERGVIVDYEEEILSLHGLGSQKIRLGNTVLKINDLHDSSLFEKLKGQNLNSLDSNLSAELEGKIKRLIKKKIYNNM
;
A
#
# COMPACT_ATOMS: atom_id res chain seq x y z
N MET A 1 -21.00 33.71 -14.99
CA MET A 1 -21.94 32.98 -14.11
C MET A 1 -21.16 31.88 -13.42
N LEU A 2 -20.68 32.13 -12.21
CA LEU A 2 -19.93 31.20 -11.35
C LEU A 2 -20.67 31.08 -10.01
N GLU A 3 -21.98 30.85 -10.08
CA GLU A 3 -22.82 30.68 -8.90
C GLU A 3 -23.37 29.24 -8.94
N ASN A 4 -23.12 28.51 -7.85
CA ASN A 4 -23.48 27.10 -7.57
C ASN A 4 -22.42 26.02 -7.82
N GLN A 5 -21.13 26.29 -7.60
CA GLN A 5 -20.21 25.18 -7.29
C GLN A 5 -20.36 24.78 -5.81
N PRO A 6 -20.52 23.47 -5.48
CA PRO A 6 -20.57 23.03 -4.11
C PRO A 6 -19.24 23.37 -3.41
N THR A 7 -19.30 24.11 -2.31
CA THR A 7 -18.13 24.56 -1.53
C THR A 7 -17.31 23.42 -0.91
N LYS A 8 -17.74 22.16 -1.07
CA LYS A 8 -17.09 20.94 -0.55
C LYS A 8 -17.12 19.79 -1.56
N HIS A 9 -16.61 19.98 -2.78
CA HIS A 9 -16.33 18.86 -3.69
C HIS A 9 -15.02 18.18 -3.28
N PHE A 10 -15.04 16.87 -3.12
CA PHE A 10 -13.85 16.02 -2.93
C PHE A 10 -13.68 15.05 -4.09
N ILE A 11 -12.47 14.92 -4.65
CA ILE A 11 -12.18 13.99 -5.73
C ILE A 11 -11.25 12.90 -5.21
N LEU A 12 -11.76 11.67 -5.21
CA LEU A 12 -11.05 10.46 -4.83
C LEU A 12 -10.55 9.74 -6.08
N VAL A 13 -9.28 9.36 -6.10
CA VAL A 13 -8.73 8.47 -7.12
C VAL A 13 -8.44 7.14 -6.46
N ASP A 14 -9.23 6.12 -6.79
CA ASP A 14 -9.02 4.73 -6.37
C ASP A 14 -9.15 3.82 -7.59
N PRO A 15 -8.03 3.40 -8.21
CA PRO A 15 -8.05 2.64 -9.43
C PRO A 15 -8.79 1.30 -9.32
N TYR A 16 -8.90 0.72 -8.13
CA TYR A 16 -9.55 -0.59 -7.90
C TYR A 16 -10.89 -0.47 -7.17
N LEU A 17 -11.33 0.74 -6.86
CA LEU A 17 -12.58 1.04 -6.12
C LEU A 17 -12.73 0.29 -4.78
N LYS A 18 -11.62 -0.19 -4.19
CA LYS A 18 -11.61 -1.03 -3.00
C LYS A 18 -12.03 -0.25 -1.76
N ASP A 19 -11.36 0.88 -1.53
CA ASP A 19 -11.50 1.70 -0.32
C ASP A 19 -12.18 3.05 -0.63
N GLY A 20 -12.08 3.51 -1.88
CA GLY A 20 -12.60 4.79 -2.36
C GLY A 20 -14.12 4.91 -2.24
N ILE A 21 -14.87 3.83 -2.48
CA ILE A 21 -16.34 3.86 -2.33
C ILE A 21 -16.76 3.96 -0.86
N LEU A 22 -16.05 3.27 0.04
CA LEU A 22 -16.34 3.34 1.47
C LEU A 22 -15.99 4.72 2.03
N LEU A 23 -14.84 5.27 1.62
CA LEU A 23 -14.44 6.63 1.93
C LEU A 23 -15.44 7.65 1.39
N ALA A 24 -15.89 7.51 0.14
CA ALA A 24 -16.89 8.37 -0.46
C ALA A 24 -18.18 8.40 0.35
N LYS A 25 -18.71 7.24 0.74
CA LYS A 25 -19.89 7.14 1.61
C LYS A 25 -19.72 7.88 2.93
N LYS A 26 -18.53 7.78 3.54
CA LYS A 26 -18.24 8.49 4.79
C LYS A 26 -18.18 10.01 4.58
N LEU A 27 -17.51 10.48 3.52
CA LEU A 27 -17.43 11.91 3.17
C LEU A 27 -18.80 12.50 2.81
N LEU A 28 -19.65 11.76 2.11
CA LEU A 28 -21.05 12.14 1.82
C LEU A 28 -21.84 12.33 3.11
N SER A 29 -21.68 11.43 4.09
CA SER A 29 -22.38 11.51 5.37
C SER A 29 -22.05 12.77 6.19
N ILE A 30 -20.91 13.42 5.91
CA ILE A 30 -20.47 14.67 6.56
C ILE A 30 -20.61 15.90 5.64
N GLY A 31 -21.33 15.76 4.51
CA GLY A 31 -21.76 16.87 3.65
C GLY A 31 -20.82 17.25 2.51
N TYR A 32 -19.94 16.36 2.06
CA TYR A 32 -19.17 16.55 0.82
C TYR A 32 -19.94 16.05 -0.39
N TYR A 33 -19.75 16.68 -1.54
CA TYR A 33 -20.00 16.07 -2.84
C TYR A 33 -18.74 15.30 -3.24
N VAL A 34 -18.88 14.06 -3.72
CA VAL A 34 -17.71 13.19 -3.97
C VAL A 34 -17.73 12.65 -5.39
N SER A 35 -16.63 12.85 -6.13
CA SER A 35 -16.37 12.10 -7.37
C SER A 35 -15.29 11.06 -7.11
N VAL A 36 -15.56 9.80 -7.47
CA VAL A 36 -14.60 8.69 -7.37
C VAL A 36 -14.17 8.29 -8.77
N ILE A 37 -12.87 8.35 -9.05
CA ILE A 37 -12.25 7.92 -10.29
C ILE A 37 -11.65 6.52 -10.08
N GLY A 38 -12.09 5.52 -10.85
CA GLY A 38 -11.60 4.15 -10.73
C GLY A 38 -11.99 3.24 -11.90
N ASP A 39 -11.41 2.04 -11.97
CA ASP A 39 -11.69 1.05 -13.01
C ASP A 39 -12.72 0.03 -12.51
N THR A 40 -13.95 0.15 -13.00
CA THR A 40 -15.05 -0.75 -12.61
C THR A 40 -14.92 -2.16 -13.16
N ALA A 41 -14.16 -2.36 -14.24
CA ALA A 41 -14.00 -3.67 -14.87
C ALA A 41 -12.98 -4.54 -14.12
N ASN A 42 -12.01 -3.91 -13.46
CA ASN A 42 -10.92 -4.58 -12.73
C ASN A 42 -11.09 -4.53 -11.20
N SER A 43 -12.18 -4.00 -10.69
CA SER A 43 -12.46 -4.02 -9.25
C SER A 43 -12.75 -5.46 -8.80
N GLU A 44 -11.99 -6.00 -7.85
CA GLU A 44 -12.27 -7.28 -7.16
C GLU A 44 -13.54 -7.23 -6.28
N VAL A 45 -14.34 -6.19 -6.43
CA VAL A 45 -15.48 -5.91 -5.59
C VAL A 45 -16.73 -6.41 -6.30
N ASP A 46 -17.33 -7.49 -5.79
CA ASP A 46 -18.70 -7.96 -6.10
C ASP A 46 -19.81 -6.96 -5.68
N VAL A 47 -19.46 -5.70 -5.52
CA VAL A 47 -20.31 -4.59 -5.09
C VAL A 47 -19.98 -3.50 -6.10
N ILE A 48 -20.86 -3.16 -7.01
CA ILE A 48 -22.02 -2.35 -6.68
C ILE A 48 -23.20 -2.86 -7.49
N SER A 49 -24.13 -3.53 -6.80
CA SER A 49 -25.53 -3.36 -7.15
C SER A 49 -25.79 -1.86 -7.07
N THR A 50 -25.85 -1.25 -8.25
CA THR A 50 -26.23 0.12 -8.52
C THR A 50 -27.68 0.30 -8.08
N ARG A 51 -27.93 0.33 -6.77
CA ARG A 51 -28.84 1.35 -6.28
C ARG A 51 -28.03 2.62 -6.37
N GLN A 52 -28.13 3.26 -7.54
CA GLN A 52 -28.09 4.71 -7.64
C GLN A 52 -28.84 5.23 -6.43
N SER A 53 -28.11 5.58 -5.37
CA SER A 53 -28.71 6.35 -4.31
C SER A 53 -29.16 7.62 -5.00
N SER A 54 -30.45 7.89 -4.92
CA SER A 54 -31.19 8.99 -5.53
C SER A 54 -30.72 10.39 -5.10
N ASN A 55 -29.49 10.50 -4.60
CA ASN A 55 -28.83 11.73 -4.19
C ASN A 55 -27.80 12.08 -5.25
N ASN A 56 -27.94 13.26 -5.83
CA ASN A 56 -27.04 13.85 -6.83
C ASN A 56 -25.62 14.15 -6.29
N ASP A 57 -25.16 13.47 -5.24
CA ASP A 57 -23.98 13.86 -4.45
C ASP A 57 -22.77 12.93 -4.63
N LEU A 58 -22.98 11.72 -5.16
CA LEU A 58 -21.92 10.76 -5.51
C LEU A 58 -21.82 10.55 -7.01
N GLU A 59 -20.65 10.79 -7.56
CA GLU A 59 -20.34 10.55 -8.97
C GLU A 59 -19.22 9.50 -9.08
N ILE A 60 -19.40 8.51 -9.95
CA ILE A 60 -18.38 7.52 -10.26
C ILE A 60 -17.93 7.74 -11.70
N LEU A 61 -16.64 8.01 -11.88
CA LEU A 61 -15.99 8.23 -13.16
C LEU A 61 -15.15 6.99 -13.52
N ASP A 62 -15.69 6.19 -14.43
CA ASP A 62 -15.10 4.92 -14.85
C ASP A 62 -13.96 5.12 -15.88
N ILE A 63 -12.72 4.80 -15.47
CA ILE A 63 -11.57 4.74 -16.40
C ILE A 63 -11.56 3.40 -17.14
N LYS A 64 -12.29 3.32 -18.24
CA LYS A 64 -12.27 2.12 -19.09
C LYS A 64 -10.85 1.76 -19.50
N ASN A 65 -10.41 0.56 -19.12
CA ASN A 65 -9.07 0.02 -19.41
C ASN A 65 -7.93 0.94 -18.91
N GLY A 66 -8.11 1.68 -17.82
CA GLY A 66 -7.08 2.54 -17.25
C GLY A 66 -6.72 3.77 -18.08
N CYS A 67 -7.49 4.13 -19.12
CA CYS A 67 -7.15 5.26 -19.98
C CYS A 67 -7.77 6.57 -19.47
N ILE A 68 -6.90 7.53 -19.10
CA ILE A 68 -7.34 8.83 -18.57
C ILE A 68 -8.06 9.71 -19.61
N ASN A 69 -7.77 9.48 -20.90
CA ASN A 69 -8.42 10.19 -21.99
C ASN A 69 -9.92 9.86 -22.08
N ASN A 70 -10.42 8.88 -21.32
CA ASN A 70 -11.85 8.61 -21.20
C ASN A 70 -12.57 9.59 -20.25
N ILE A 71 -11.82 10.34 -19.44
CA ILE A 71 -12.35 11.25 -18.41
C ILE A 71 -12.07 12.71 -18.78
N ILE A 72 -10.84 13.03 -19.17
CA ILE A 72 -10.36 14.41 -19.38
C ILE A 72 -11.06 15.18 -20.53
N PRO A 73 -11.57 14.58 -21.63
CA PRO A 73 -12.22 15.35 -22.70
C PRO A 73 -13.53 16.02 -22.30
N ASN A 74 -14.17 15.58 -21.21
CA ASN A 74 -15.41 16.15 -20.73
C ASN A 74 -15.07 17.28 -19.76
N ASN A 75 -15.08 18.52 -20.26
CA ASN A 75 -14.89 19.78 -19.52
C ASN A 75 -15.85 20.02 -18.31
N ASP A 76 -16.59 19.01 -17.87
CA ASP A 76 -17.66 19.06 -16.86
C ASP A 76 -17.26 18.50 -15.50
N LEU A 77 -16.00 18.07 -15.32
CA LEU A 77 -15.50 17.78 -13.97
C LEU A 77 -15.62 19.06 -13.13
N LYS A 78 -16.61 19.10 -12.24
CA LYS A 78 -16.67 20.13 -11.21
C LYS A 78 -15.41 19.96 -10.37
N PHE A 79 -14.54 20.96 -10.31
CA PHE A 79 -13.21 20.76 -9.73
C PHE A 79 -13.20 21.10 -8.24
N SER A 80 -12.78 20.14 -7.45
CA SER A 80 -12.21 20.41 -6.13
C SER A 80 -10.82 21.04 -6.28
N LYS A 81 -10.34 21.73 -5.24
CA LYS A 81 -8.96 22.25 -5.21
C LYS A 81 -7.90 21.14 -5.08
N LYS A 82 -8.30 19.90 -4.78
CA LYS A 82 -7.39 18.81 -4.42
C LYS A 82 -7.83 17.45 -4.98
N PHE A 83 -6.92 16.72 -5.61
CA PHE A 83 -7.07 15.28 -5.82
C PHE A 83 -6.53 14.52 -4.63
N TYR A 84 -7.31 13.56 -4.12
CA TYR A 84 -6.85 12.64 -3.09
C TYR A 84 -6.69 11.25 -3.70
N VAL A 85 -5.45 10.77 -3.80
CA VAL A 85 -5.10 9.49 -4.42
C VAL A 85 -4.95 8.43 -3.34
N LEU A 86 -5.75 7.37 -3.45
CA LEU A 86 -5.67 6.19 -2.61
C LEU A 86 -4.62 5.21 -3.16
N ASN A 87 -3.52 5.08 -2.42
CA ASN A 87 -2.46 4.11 -2.58
C ASN A 87 -2.94 2.75 -2.08
N THR A 88 -3.39 1.91 -3.00
CA THR A 88 -3.78 0.51 -2.74
C THR A 88 -2.73 -0.43 -3.30
N LEU A 89 -2.30 -1.42 -2.51
CA LEU A 89 -1.48 -2.51 -3.05
C LEU A 89 -2.38 -3.53 -3.75
N LYS A 90 -2.01 -3.89 -4.99
CA LYS A 90 -2.75 -4.84 -5.81
C LYS A 90 -2.58 -6.29 -5.34
N SER A 91 -1.37 -6.66 -4.95
CA SER A 91 -1.04 -8.02 -4.50
C SER A 91 0.34 -8.07 -3.85
N VAL A 92 0.65 -9.16 -3.14
CA VAL A 92 1.99 -9.39 -2.56
C VAL A 92 3.10 -9.37 -3.62
N ASN A 93 2.79 -9.69 -4.88
CA ASN A 93 3.75 -9.61 -5.98
C ASN A 93 4.28 -8.17 -6.18
N SER A 94 3.49 -7.14 -5.87
CA SER A 94 3.96 -5.75 -5.93
C SER A 94 5.13 -5.47 -4.98
N ILE A 95 5.27 -6.29 -3.91
CA ILE A 95 6.35 -6.19 -2.92
C ILE A 95 7.59 -6.97 -3.38
N PHE A 96 7.41 -8.14 -3.98
CA PHE A 96 8.51 -9.10 -4.19
C PHE A 96 8.95 -9.27 -5.66
N THR A 97 8.07 -9.07 -6.63
CA THR A 97 8.38 -9.43 -8.03
C THR A 97 9.24 -8.38 -8.74
N VAL A 98 10.41 -8.83 -9.22
CA VAL A 98 11.13 -8.29 -10.39
C VAL A 98 10.10 -8.12 -11.52
N PRO A 99 10.06 -6.97 -12.22
CA PRO A 99 8.86 -6.49 -12.92
C PRO A 99 8.36 -7.54 -13.90
N ASN A 100 7.17 -8.10 -13.64
CA ASN A 100 6.56 -9.03 -14.59
C ASN A 100 5.11 -8.66 -14.92
N THR A 101 4.82 -8.82 -16.21
CA THR A 101 3.63 -8.40 -16.97
C THR A 101 3.47 -6.88 -17.12
N LYS A 102 4.05 -6.37 -18.22
CA LYS A 102 3.99 -4.95 -18.63
C LYS A 102 2.57 -4.39 -18.71
N GLU A 103 1.56 -5.21 -19.00
CA GLU A 103 0.28 -4.71 -19.51
C GLU A 103 -0.58 -4.02 -18.45
N ASN A 104 -0.75 -4.61 -17.27
CA ASN A 104 -1.59 -3.98 -16.24
C ASN A 104 -0.87 -2.82 -15.52
N ASN A 105 0.43 -2.97 -15.22
CA ASN A 105 1.18 -1.93 -14.51
C ASN A 105 1.48 -0.71 -15.39
N ALA A 106 1.58 -0.86 -16.71
CA ALA A 106 1.78 0.26 -17.63
C ALA A 106 0.54 1.15 -17.71
N LEU A 107 -0.66 0.57 -17.87
CA LEU A 107 -1.90 1.35 -17.97
C LEU A 107 -2.18 2.17 -16.70
N PHE A 108 -1.99 1.58 -15.51
CA PHE A 108 -2.13 2.34 -14.26
C PHE A 108 -1.04 3.40 -14.09
N ALA A 109 0.19 3.14 -14.54
CA ALA A 109 1.26 4.14 -14.52
C ALA A 109 0.97 5.32 -15.45
N GLU A 110 0.45 5.05 -16.65
CA GLU A 110 0.00 6.05 -17.61
C GLU A 110 -1.18 6.86 -17.06
N PHE A 111 -2.15 6.21 -16.41
CA PHE A 111 -3.25 6.88 -15.73
C PHE A 111 -2.75 7.88 -14.67
N ILE A 112 -1.92 7.42 -13.73
CA ILE A 112 -1.38 8.27 -12.67
C ILE A 112 -0.52 9.41 -13.26
N HIS A 113 0.25 9.14 -14.32
CA HIS A 113 1.00 10.16 -15.03
C HIS A 113 0.07 11.22 -15.66
N GLY A 114 -1.02 10.77 -16.27
CA GLY A 114 -2.07 11.64 -16.80
C GLY A 114 -2.71 12.50 -15.72
N ILE A 115 -3.05 11.93 -14.56
CA ILE A 115 -3.63 12.67 -13.42
C ILE A 115 -2.66 13.75 -12.96
N LYS A 116 -1.37 13.40 -12.82
CA LYS A 116 -0.31 14.36 -12.45
C LYS A 116 -0.23 15.50 -13.44
N ARG A 117 -0.15 15.19 -14.73
CA ARG A 117 -0.07 16.19 -15.80
C ARG A 117 -1.28 17.12 -15.77
N PHE A 118 -2.48 16.54 -15.72
CA PHE A 118 -3.72 17.30 -15.65
C PHE A 118 -3.78 18.21 -14.42
N ALA A 119 -3.40 17.70 -13.25
CA ALA A 119 -3.38 18.48 -12.03
C ALA A 119 -2.42 19.67 -12.11
N ILE A 120 -1.21 19.46 -12.68
CA ILE A 120 -0.23 20.54 -12.91
C ILE A 120 -0.80 21.60 -13.85
N GLU A 121 -1.37 21.18 -14.98
CA GLU A 121 -1.94 22.08 -15.99
C GLU A 121 -3.10 22.93 -15.43
N ASN A 122 -3.81 22.42 -14.42
CA ASN A 122 -4.98 23.07 -13.81
C ASN A 122 -4.74 23.61 -12.39
N GLN A 123 -3.49 23.62 -11.90
CA GLN A 123 -3.13 24.07 -10.54
C GLN A 123 -3.91 23.36 -9.42
N ILE A 124 -4.17 22.06 -9.58
CA ILE A 124 -4.83 21.20 -8.60
C ILE A 124 -3.75 20.55 -7.72
N GLU A 125 -3.93 20.62 -6.40
CA GLU A 125 -3.05 19.95 -5.45
C GLU A 125 -3.29 18.44 -5.47
N ILE A 126 -2.24 17.62 -5.54
CA ILE A 126 -2.38 16.16 -5.38
C ILE A 126 -1.92 15.78 -3.98
N CYS A 127 -2.85 15.21 -3.22
CA CYS A 127 -2.62 14.59 -1.92
C CYS A 127 -2.58 13.07 -2.09
N TYR A 128 -1.61 12.42 -1.47
CA TYR A 128 -1.49 10.97 -1.43
C TYR A 128 -1.69 10.49 0.01
N ASN A 129 -2.49 9.45 0.23
CA ASN A 129 -2.42 8.75 1.52
C ASN A 129 -1.06 8.03 1.61
N LYS A 130 -0.33 8.28 2.70
CA LYS A 130 0.99 7.68 2.93
C LYS A 130 0.92 6.23 3.46
N ILE A 131 -0.28 5.78 3.86
CA ILE A 131 -0.50 4.51 4.55
C ILE A 131 -1.44 3.63 3.75
N HIS A 132 -1.04 2.39 3.50
CA HIS A 132 -1.83 1.38 2.82
C HIS A 132 -2.71 0.59 3.80
N HIS A 133 -3.96 0.31 3.44
CA HIS A 133 -4.77 -0.64 4.21
C HIS A 133 -4.30 -2.07 3.97
N CYS A 134 -4.26 -2.86 5.03
CA CYS A 134 -3.93 -4.27 4.98
C CYS A 134 -4.76 -5.05 6.01
N GLU A 135 -5.27 -6.21 5.60
CA GLU A 135 -5.89 -7.18 6.50
C GLU A 135 -4.84 -8.23 6.92
N LEU A 136 -5.08 -8.93 8.04
CA LEU A 136 -4.16 -9.98 8.51
C LEU A 136 -3.95 -11.08 7.45
N SER A 137 -4.93 -11.37 6.61
CA SER A 137 -4.82 -12.32 5.48
C SER A 137 -3.72 -11.91 4.48
N PHE A 138 -3.56 -10.63 4.20
CA PHE A 138 -2.48 -10.16 3.31
C PHE A 138 -1.11 -10.31 3.99
N ILE A 139 -1.02 -10.09 5.30
CA ILE A 139 0.19 -10.42 6.07
C ILE A 139 0.48 -11.93 6.03
N GLU A 140 -0.55 -12.78 6.09
CA GLU A 140 -0.40 -14.24 5.91
C GLU A 140 0.19 -14.60 4.54
N GLU A 141 -0.29 -13.98 3.47
CA GLU A 141 0.25 -14.20 2.12
C GLU A 141 1.73 -13.78 2.02
N ILE A 142 2.11 -12.67 2.65
CA ILE A 142 3.52 -12.25 2.74
C ILE A 142 4.35 -13.32 3.46
N ILE A 143 3.86 -13.82 4.59
CA ILE A 143 4.56 -14.87 5.36
C ILE A 143 4.69 -16.15 4.54
N ASP A 144 3.65 -16.55 3.82
CA ASP A 144 3.68 -17.71 2.93
C ASP A 144 4.70 -17.54 1.80
N TYR A 145 4.80 -16.34 1.23
CA TYR A 145 5.83 -16.01 0.24
C TYR A 145 7.24 -16.14 0.84
N LEU A 146 7.48 -15.55 2.02
CA LEU A 146 8.77 -15.63 2.72
C LEU A 146 9.14 -17.09 3.00
N ASN A 147 8.21 -17.88 3.55
CA ASN A 147 8.41 -19.30 3.82
C ASN A 147 8.80 -20.08 2.55
N SER A 148 8.09 -19.85 1.44
CA SER A 148 8.38 -20.46 0.14
C SER A 148 9.80 -20.09 -0.34
N PHE A 149 10.17 -18.80 -0.25
CA PHE A 149 11.50 -18.33 -0.59
C PHE A 149 12.58 -19.05 0.22
N PHE A 150 12.41 -19.20 1.54
CA PHE A 150 13.42 -19.86 2.38
C PHE A 150 13.53 -21.37 2.16
N LYS A 151 12.48 -22.02 1.63
CA LYS A 151 12.52 -23.43 1.21
C LYS A 151 13.24 -23.65 -0.14
N ASN A 152 13.31 -22.64 -1.00
CA ASN A 152 13.96 -22.74 -2.31
C ASN A 152 15.49 -22.55 -2.26
N ASN A 153 16.21 -22.85 -3.35
CA ASN A 153 17.68 -22.69 -3.41
C ASN A 153 18.16 -21.27 -3.77
N GLU A 154 17.26 -20.29 -3.89
CA GLU A 154 17.63 -18.90 -4.17
C GLU A 154 18.43 -18.28 -3.01
N LYS A 155 19.50 -17.55 -3.34
CA LYS A 155 20.44 -17.02 -2.34
C LYS A 155 19.97 -15.74 -1.64
N ARG A 156 19.09 -14.94 -2.25
CA ARG A 156 18.71 -13.61 -1.75
C ARG A 156 17.26 -13.31 -2.08
N LEU A 157 16.52 -12.80 -1.09
CA LEU A 157 15.17 -12.31 -1.26
C LEU A 157 15.25 -10.95 -1.96
N MET A 158 14.53 -10.83 -3.06
CA MET A 158 14.45 -9.59 -3.81
C MET A 158 13.14 -8.87 -3.46
N VAL A 159 13.22 -7.56 -3.17
CA VAL A 159 12.05 -6.74 -2.83
C VAL A 159 12.04 -5.44 -3.64
N ASN A 160 10.86 -4.94 -3.93
CA ASN A 160 10.66 -3.72 -4.73
C ASN A 160 10.77 -2.44 -3.89
N SER A 161 10.39 -2.50 -2.62
CA SER A 161 10.49 -1.39 -1.68
C SER A 161 10.50 -1.90 -0.25
N LEU A 162 11.30 -1.25 0.60
CA LEU A 162 11.27 -1.42 2.06
C LEU A 162 10.42 -0.34 2.76
N ASP A 163 10.07 0.72 2.04
CA ASP A 163 9.43 1.92 2.58
C ASP A 163 7.90 1.82 2.49
N ILE A 164 7.37 0.60 2.67
CA ILE A 164 5.93 0.33 2.65
C ILE A 164 5.39 0.40 4.07
N VAL A 165 4.32 1.17 4.25
CA VAL A 165 3.66 1.38 5.53
C VAL A 165 2.22 0.90 5.45
N TRP A 166 1.83 0.02 6.36
CA TRP A 166 0.50 -0.55 6.45
C TRP A 166 -0.22 -0.14 7.72
N PHE A 167 -1.51 0.18 7.60
CA PHE A 167 -2.47 0.08 8.68
C PHE A 167 -3.05 -1.33 8.68
N VAL A 168 -2.89 -2.05 9.79
CA VAL A 168 -3.45 -3.40 9.94
C VAL A 168 -4.70 -3.35 10.80
N GLY A 169 -5.86 -3.56 10.18
CA GLY A 169 -7.12 -3.52 10.91
C GLY A 169 -8.36 -3.60 10.01
N GLY A 170 -9.53 -3.38 10.61
CA GLY A 170 -10.78 -3.36 9.86
C GLY A 170 -10.86 -2.15 8.92
N LYS A 171 -11.43 -2.35 7.72
CA LYS A 171 -11.59 -1.29 6.70
C LYS A 171 -12.25 -0.02 7.24
N ASN A 172 -13.32 -0.15 8.02
CA ASN A 172 -14.00 1.02 8.60
C ASN A 172 -13.08 1.86 9.50
N MET A 173 -12.22 1.22 10.30
CA MET A 173 -11.27 1.95 11.15
C MET A 173 -10.25 2.71 10.30
N PHE A 174 -9.74 2.08 9.23
CA PHE A 174 -8.82 2.75 8.30
C PHE A 174 -9.48 3.95 7.62
N ILE A 175 -10.72 3.80 7.15
CA ILE A 175 -11.48 4.90 6.54
C ILE A 175 -11.73 6.03 7.54
N ASP A 176 -12.05 5.71 8.80
CA ASP A 176 -12.24 6.72 9.84
C ASP A 176 -10.96 7.53 10.09
N GLU A 177 -9.78 6.88 10.08
CA GLU A 177 -8.50 7.58 10.20
C GLU A 177 -8.18 8.44 8.97
N ILE A 178 -8.46 7.97 7.74
CA ILE A 178 -8.32 8.80 6.53
C ILE A 178 -9.24 10.03 6.59
N VAL A 179 -10.49 9.86 7.04
CA VAL A 179 -11.41 11.00 7.14
C VAL A 179 -10.92 12.02 8.15
N LYS A 180 -10.34 11.59 9.28
CA LYS A 180 -9.68 12.51 10.21
C LYS A 180 -8.54 13.26 9.52
N ASP A 181 -7.67 12.55 8.79
CA ASP A 181 -6.55 13.15 8.06
C ASP A 181 -6.99 14.18 7.00
N ILE A 182 -8.10 13.90 6.30
CA ILE A 182 -8.68 14.84 5.33
C ILE A 182 -9.25 16.10 6.01
N LEU A 183 -9.86 15.95 7.20
CA LEU A 183 -10.51 17.04 7.91
C LEU A 183 -9.49 17.90 8.69
N ASP A 184 -8.49 17.26 9.28
CA ASP A 184 -7.48 17.89 10.11
C ASP A 184 -6.26 18.23 9.24
N SER A 185 -6.22 19.46 8.71
CA SER A 185 -5.13 19.94 7.84
C SER A 185 -3.74 19.96 8.50
N ASN A 186 -3.67 19.68 9.80
CA ASN A 186 -2.50 19.63 10.66
C ASN A 186 -2.29 18.25 11.30
N SER A 187 -3.07 17.22 10.94
CA SER A 187 -2.77 15.89 11.47
C SER A 187 -1.48 15.40 10.83
N ASP A 188 -0.47 15.17 11.65
CA ASP A 188 0.64 14.34 11.23
C ASP A 188 0.02 13.00 10.79
N ALA A 189 0.08 12.70 9.49
CA ALA A 189 -0.28 11.40 8.90
C ALA A 189 0.46 10.21 9.55
N ASP A 190 1.23 10.48 10.60
CA ASP A 190 2.13 9.64 11.35
C ASP A 190 1.47 9.07 12.63
N ASN A 191 0.22 9.44 12.97
CA ASN A 191 -0.46 8.99 14.20
C ASN A 191 -1.54 7.91 14.03
N PHE A 192 -1.55 7.21 12.89
CA PHE A 192 -2.43 6.06 12.72
C PHE A 192 -2.05 4.95 13.72
N SER A 193 -3.02 4.53 14.54
CA SER A 193 -2.88 3.34 15.38
C SER A 193 -2.73 2.07 14.52
N ASN A 194 -2.11 1.00 15.04
CA ASN A 194 -1.91 -0.27 14.33
C ASN A 194 -1.14 -0.16 13.01
N ARG A 195 -0.16 0.74 12.97
CA ARG A 195 0.77 0.85 11.85
C ARG A 195 1.89 -0.21 11.97
N ILE A 196 2.28 -0.76 10.83
CA ILE A 196 3.49 -1.57 10.70
C ILE A 196 4.19 -1.24 9.39
N THR A 197 5.51 -1.17 9.42
CA THR A 197 6.32 -1.06 8.20
C THR A 197 6.71 -2.45 7.68
N PHE A 198 7.04 -2.55 6.39
CA PHE A 198 7.56 -3.82 5.87
C PHE A 198 8.87 -4.23 6.55
N ARG A 199 9.68 -3.26 6.99
CA ARG A 199 10.89 -3.49 7.80
C ARG A 199 10.56 -4.16 9.12
N ASP A 200 9.56 -3.67 9.86
CA ASP A 200 9.11 -4.27 11.11
C ASP A 200 8.65 -5.71 10.88
N LEU A 201 7.84 -5.96 9.83
CA LEU A 201 7.35 -7.30 9.51
C LEU A 201 8.51 -8.27 9.24
N LEU A 202 9.53 -7.84 8.49
CA LEU A 202 10.72 -8.63 8.24
C LEU A 202 11.51 -8.89 9.53
N LYS A 203 11.75 -7.87 10.36
CA LYS A 203 12.44 -8.04 11.66
C LYS A 203 11.71 -9.05 12.55
N ILE A 204 10.38 -8.92 12.69
CA ILE A 204 9.56 -9.86 13.46
C ILE A 204 9.64 -11.27 12.88
N TYR A 205 9.63 -11.41 11.56
CA TYR A 205 9.75 -12.70 10.89
C TYR A 205 11.07 -13.39 11.20
N PHE A 206 12.20 -12.68 11.08
CA PHE A 206 13.51 -13.24 11.42
C PHE A 206 13.65 -13.51 12.92
N GLU A 207 13.10 -12.66 13.79
CA GLU A 207 13.10 -12.89 15.24
C GLU A 207 12.41 -14.22 15.57
N VAL A 208 11.26 -14.50 14.95
CA VAL A 208 10.55 -15.78 15.15
C VAL A 208 11.34 -16.98 14.62
N LEU A 209 12.21 -16.77 13.62
CA LEU A 209 13.16 -17.77 13.14
C LEU A 209 14.38 -17.95 14.04
N GLY A 210 14.53 -17.14 15.09
CA GLY A 210 15.73 -17.12 15.93
C GLY A 210 16.90 -16.41 15.24
N ALA A 211 16.64 -15.34 14.48
CA ALA A 211 17.68 -14.55 13.84
C ALA A 211 17.41 -13.05 13.95
N GLU A 212 18.46 -12.25 14.01
CA GLU A 212 18.38 -10.79 14.03
C GLU A 212 18.70 -10.22 12.64
N LEU A 213 17.77 -9.44 12.10
CA LEU A 213 17.90 -8.78 10.80
C LEU A 213 18.11 -7.27 10.99
N GLU A 214 19.18 -6.76 10.41
CA GLU A 214 19.40 -5.31 10.30
C GLU A 214 19.48 -4.83 8.86
N PHE A 215 19.12 -3.56 8.66
CA PHE A 215 19.16 -2.90 7.36
C PHE A 215 20.37 -1.98 7.27
N CYS A 216 21.16 -2.14 6.21
CA CYS A 216 22.36 -1.34 5.96
C CYS A 216 22.37 -0.80 4.52
N GLY A 217 22.97 0.38 4.32
CA GLY A 217 22.97 1.08 3.04
C GLY A 217 21.89 2.17 2.96
N LYS A 218 21.68 2.73 1.77
CA LYS A 218 20.67 3.77 1.50
C LYS A 218 20.07 3.61 0.10
N GLY A 219 18.77 3.88 -0.02
CA GLY A 219 18.05 3.81 -1.30
C GLY A 219 18.21 2.43 -1.93
N GLU A 220 18.45 2.37 -3.23
CA GLU A 220 18.63 1.12 -3.99
C GLU A 220 19.78 0.23 -3.48
N GLN A 221 20.76 0.81 -2.78
CA GLN A 221 21.89 0.04 -2.22
C GLN A 221 21.58 -0.57 -0.85
N GLU A 222 20.37 -0.37 -0.32
CA GLU A 222 19.98 -0.91 0.96
C GLU A 222 19.77 -2.43 0.93
N ARG A 223 20.17 -3.09 2.01
CA ARG A 223 20.23 -4.55 2.15
C ARG A 223 19.82 -4.98 3.55
N GLY A 224 19.15 -6.13 3.64
CA GLY A 224 18.93 -6.82 4.91
C GLY A 224 20.02 -7.83 5.18
N VAL A 225 20.68 -7.73 6.34
CA VAL A 225 21.83 -8.54 6.75
C VAL A 225 21.53 -9.18 8.10
N ILE A 226 21.89 -10.46 8.23
CA ILE A 226 21.79 -11.18 9.50
C ILE A 226 22.95 -10.77 10.42
N VAL A 227 22.63 -10.27 11.61
CA VAL A 227 23.61 -9.81 12.60
C VAL A 227 23.74 -10.74 13.81
N ASP A 228 22.76 -11.61 14.03
CA ASP A 228 22.83 -12.70 15.00
C ASP A 228 21.88 -13.83 14.60
N TYR A 229 22.13 -15.06 15.07
CA TYR A 229 21.21 -16.19 14.90
C TYR A 229 21.45 -17.34 15.89
N GLU A 230 20.38 -18.05 16.21
CA GLU A 230 20.37 -19.25 17.05
C GLU A 230 20.26 -20.51 16.18
N GLU A 231 21.38 -21.21 16.01
CA GLU A 231 21.46 -22.40 15.13
C GLU A 231 20.51 -23.53 15.56
N GLU A 232 20.26 -23.67 16.86
CA GLU A 232 19.34 -24.67 17.42
C GLU A 232 17.90 -24.42 16.96
N ILE A 233 17.45 -23.16 17.01
CA ILE A 233 16.10 -22.77 16.56
C ILE A 233 15.94 -23.00 15.05
N LEU A 234 16.93 -22.59 14.25
CA LEU A 234 16.89 -22.81 12.80
C LEU A 234 16.85 -24.29 12.43
N SER A 235 17.65 -25.11 13.12
CA SER A 235 17.72 -26.56 12.91
C SER A 235 16.41 -27.26 13.28
N LEU A 236 15.78 -26.85 14.39
CA LEU A 236 14.46 -27.32 14.80
C LEU A 236 13.37 -27.05 13.75
N HIS A 237 13.58 -26.07 12.86
CA HIS A 237 12.60 -25.66 11.86
C HIS A 237 12.89 -26.19 10.45
N GLY A 238 13.88 -27.08 10.29
CA GLY A 238 14.23 -27.64 8.99
C GLY A 238 14.65 -26.59 7.96
N LEU A 239 14.95 -25.37 8.41
CA LEU A 239 15.45 -24.29 7.58
C LEU A 239 16.96 -24.46 7.49
N GLY A 240 17.45 -24.84 6.31
CA GLY A 240 18.88 -25.04 6.10
C GLY A 240 19.67 -23.78 6.49
N SER A 241 20.56 -23.90 7.48
CA SER A 241 21.37 -22.81 8.05
C SER A 241 22.25 -22.07 7.04
N GLN A 242 22.25 -22.46 5.76
CA GLN A 242 23.07 -21.82 4.72
C GLN A 242 22.60 -20.40 4.38
N LYS A 243 21.30 -20.10 4.52
CA LYS A 243 20.75 -18.77 4.21
C LYS A 243 20.88 -17.80 5.39
N ILE A 244 20.59 -18.27 6.60
CA ILE A 244 20.60 -17.47 7.82
C ILE A 244 21.92 -17.75 8.54
N ARG A 245 22.92 -16.90 8.27
CA ARG A 245 24.24 -16.91 8.93
C ARG A 245 24.69 -15.49 9.16
N LEU A 246 25.52 -15.32 10.18
CA LEU A 246 26.15 -14.04 10.48
C LEU A 246 26.79 -13.39 9.24
N GLY A 247 26.44 -12.13 8.97
CA GLY A 247 26.95 -11.34 7.85
C GLY A 247 26.33 -11.66 6.49
N ASN A 248 25.44 -12.66 6.39
CA ASN A 248 24.76 -12.95 5.13
C ASN A 248 23.78 -11.83 4.78
N THR A 249 23.88 -11.32 3.55
CA THR A 249 22.82 -10.54 2.93
C THR A 249 21.69 -11.47 2.52
N VAL A 250 20.56 -11.37 3.23
CA VAL A 250 19.35 -12.17 2.97
C VAL A 250 18.33 -11.43 2.12
N LEU A 251 18.37 -10.10 2.10
CA LEU A 251 17.45 -9.25 1.34
C LEU A 251 18.20 -8.19 0.51
N LYS A 252 17.71 -7.93 -0.70
CA LYS A 252 18.13 -6.81 -1.55
C LYS A 252 16.94 -6.12 -2.19
N ILE A 253 17.07 -4.81 -2.38
CA ILE A 253 16.17 -4.07 -3.27
C ILE A 253 16.48 -4.48 -4.72
N ASN A 254 15.43 -4.60 -5.54
CA ASN A 254 15.56 -4.91 -6.96
C ASN A 254 16.31 -3.80 -7.71
N ASP A 255 17.36 -4.16 -8.44
CA ASP A 255 18.18 -3.20 -9.20
C ASP A 255 17.60 -2.88 -10.60
N LEU A 256 16.64 -3.67 -11.10
CA LEU A 256 15.99 -3.52 -12.43
C LEU A 256 14.79 -2.57 -12.41
N HIS A 257 14.76 -1.67 -11.43
CA HIS A 257 13.65 -0.73 -11.24
C HIS A 257 13.62 0.36 -12.31
N ASP A 258 12.45 0.56 -12.90
CA ASP A 258 12.13 1.82 -13.55
C ASP A 258 12.09 2.90 -12.47
N SER A 259 13.01 3.87 -12.53
CA SER A 259 13.13 4.99 -11.59
C SER A 259 11.81 5.78 -11.44
N SER A 260 10.90 5.66 -12.41
CA SER A 260 9.54 6.20 -12.35
C SER A 260 8.67 5.57 -11.25
N LEU A 261 8.90 4.31 -10.88
CA LEU A 261 8.17 3.58 -9.82
C LEU A 261 8.68 3.93 -8.42
N PHE A 262 9.96 4.27 -8.31
CA PHE A 262 10.60 4.72 -7.07
C PHE A 262 10.13 6.12 -6.66
N GLU A 263 9.96 7.02 -7.62
CA GLU A 263 9.26 8.31 -7.43
C GLU A 263 7.78 8.15 -7.06
N LYS A 264 7.13 7.04 -7.46
CA LYS A 264 5.72 6.73 -7.14
C LYS A 264 5.53 6.21 -5.70
N LEU A 265 6.54 5.59 -5.11
CA LEU A 265 6.50 5.03 -3.75
C LEU A 265 7.24 5.88 -2.72
N LYS A 266 8.12 6.80 -3.15
CA LYS A 266 8.64 7.90 -2.32
C LYS A 266 7.52 8.89 -2.02
N GLY A 267 6.57 8.50 -1.18
CA GLY A 267 6.08 9.43 -0.18
C GLY A 267 7.33 10.05 0.49
N GLN A 268 7.38 11.37 0.55
CA GLN A 268 8.51 12.12 1.09
C GLN A 268 9.14 11.43 2.30
N ASN A 269 10.48 11.29 2.29
CA ASN A 269 11.35 10.93 3.43
C ASN A 269 10.63 10.28 4.63
N LEU A 270 10.17 9.04 4.48
CA LEU A 270 9.65 8.22 5.59
C LEU A 270 10.78 7.63 6.45
N ASN A 271 12.05 7.95 6.16
CA ASN A 271 13.24 7.55 6.91
C ASN A 271 13.23 8.01 8.39
N SER A 272 12.25 8.81 8.81
CA SER A 272 12.10 9.33 10.17
C SER A 272 10.81 8.88 10.88
N LEU A 273 10.01 8.01 10.27
CA LEU A 273 8.80 7.51 10.92
C LEU A 273 9.13 6.28 11.77
N ASP A 274 9.33 6.50 13.08
CA ASP A 274 9.37 5.42 14.07
C ASP A 274 8.09 4.58 13.97
N SER A 275 8.20 3.26 13.97
CA SER A 275 7.02 2.40 13.88
C SER A 275 6.16 2.55 15.14
N ASN A 276 4.90 2.96 14.98
CA ASN A 276 3.89 2.94 16.05
C ASN A 276 3.27 1.53 16.17
N LEU A 277 4.12 0.51 16.16
CA LEU A 277 3.72 -0.88 16.25
C LEU A 277 3.24 -1.16 17.69
N SER A 278 1.96 -1.47 17.85
CA SER A 278 1.44 -1.86 19.16
C SER A 278 1.92 -3.26 19.53
N ALA A 279 2.26 -3.48 20.81
CA ALA A 279 2.64 -4.79 21.33
C ALA A 279 1.55 -5.86 21.07
N GLU A 280 0.29 -5.44 21.00
CA GLU A 280 -0.83 -6.32 20.63
C GLU A 280 -0.73 -6.79 19.17
N LEU A 281 -0.48 -5.87 18.22
CA LEU A 281 -0.33 -6.21 16.81
C LEU A 281 0.92 -7.05 16.57
N GLU A 282 2.05 -6.68 17.19
CA GLU A 282 3.28 -7.48 17.16
C GLU A 282 3.04 -8.91 17.65
N GLY A 283 2.37 -9.06 18.80
CA GLY A 283 2.02 -10.37 19.35
C GLY A 283 1.11 -11.19 18.44
N LYS A 284 0.16 -10.55 17.73
CA LYS A 284 -0.68 -11.22 16.72
C LYS A 284 0.14 -11.71 15.54
N ILE A 285 1.04 -10.87 15.01
CA ILE A 285 1.92 -11.22 13.88
C ILE A 285 2.89 -12.35 14.29
N LYS A 286 3.52 -12.28 15.46
CA LYS A 286 4.38 -13.36 15.97
C LYS A 286 3.63 -14.69 16.04
N ARG A 287 2.41 -14.71 16.60
CA ARG A 287 1.58 -15.93 16.66
C ARG A 287 1.24 -16.45 15.26
N LEU A 288 0.95 -15.56 14.32
CA LEU A 288 0.64 -15.90 12.94
C LEU A 288 1.84 -16.57 12.23
N ILE A 289 3.02 -15.96 12.34
CA ILE A 289 4.27 -16.50 11.79
C ILE A 289 4.56 -17.87 12.39
N LYS A 290 4.52 -17.97 13.73
CA LYS A 290 4.68 -19.25 14.45
C LYS A 290 3.70 -20.30 13.94
N LYS A 291 2.41 -19.97 13.80
CA LYS A 291 1.40 -20.90 13.26
C LYS A 291 1.75 -21.37 11.85
N LYS A 292 2.16 -20.47 10.95
CA LYS A 292 2.50 -20.80 9.55
C LYS A 292 3.78 -21.61 9.42
N ILE A 293 4.74 -21.41 10.31
CA ILE A 293 6.01 -22.16 10.33
C ILE A 293 5.82 -23.51 11.01
N TYR A 294 5.14 -23.56 12.16
CA TYR A 294 5.06 -24.76 13.00
C TYR A 294 3.91 -25.72 12.68
N ASN A 295 2.78 -25.24 12.11
CA ASN A 295 1.66 -26.13 11.76
C ASN A 295 1.72 -26.67 10.33
N ASN A 296 2.73 -26.29 9.54
CA ASN A 296 3.01 -26.81 8.20
C ASN A 296 4.11 -27.89 8.19
N MET A 297 4.44 -28.44 9.37
CA MET A 297 5.30 -29.62 9.58
C MET A 297 4.46 -30.75 10.17
#